data_AF-D2KYB6-F1
#
_entry.id   AF-D2KYB6-F1
#
_cell.length_a   1.000
_cell.length_b   1.000
_cell.length_c   1.000
_cell.angle_alpha   90.00
_cell.angle_beta   90.00
_cell.angle_gamma   90.00
#
_symmetry.space_group_name_H-M   'P 1'
#
loop_
_entity.id
_entity.type
_entity.pdbx_description
1 polymer ?
#
loop_
_entity_poly.entity_id
_entity_poly.type
_entity_poly.pdbx_seq_one_letter_code
_entity_poly.pdbx_strand_id
1 'polypeptide(L)'
;VRAYAFSPPRGLLSKSLYEYSKDFIVSLILGMDVIPRLSVTNMEDLKRRILRVIANCNKPKYKILLHGCWYGLFGGSPDNSPTELDEGNQGALTQPLLGEQSLLTRCSPGYSSSDSPLDSPTKYPPLYPPGRIIHLEEESGSGRFGCCSAARYRARWAHEAEFGKILIGPKM
;
A
#
# COMPACT_ATOMS: atom_id res chain seq x y z
N VAL A 1 -16.57 -1.07 29.72
CA VAL A 1 -17.07 -1.36 28.35
C VAL A 1 -15.88 -1.81 27.51
N ARG A 2 -16.04 -2.84 26.66
CA ARG A 2 -14.98 -3.31 25.74
C ARG A 2 -15.50 -3.17 24.31
N ALA A 3 -14.68 -2.66 23.39
CA ALA A 3 -15.03 -2.52 21.98
C ALA A 3 -14.03 -3.28 21.11
N TYR A 4 -14.55 -3.99 20.11
CA TYR A 4 -13.77 -4.74 19.13
C TYR A 4 -13.97 -4.10 17.77
N ALA A 5 -12.88 -3.62 17.16
CA ALA A 5 -12.90 -2.98 15.86
C ALA A 5 -12.29 -3.91 14.82
N PHE A 6 -13.02 -4.22 13.75
CA PHE A 6 -12.54 -5.05 12.65
C PHE A 6 -12.02 -4.14 11.54
N SER A 7 -10.74 -4.32 11.18
CA SER A 7 -10.04 -3.54 10.17
C SER A 7 -10.25 -2.01 10.28
N PRO A 8 -10.06 -1.40 11.46
CA PRO A 8 -10.28 0.03 11.60
C PRO A 8 -9.23 0.83 10.82
N PRO A 9 -9.58 1.97 10.21
CA PRO A 9 -8.62 2.81 9.53
C PRO A 9 -7.63 3.42 10.52
N ARG A 10 -6.36 3.56 10.09
CA ARG A 10 -5.28 4.15 10.93
C ARG A 10 -5.39 5.67 11.08
N GLY A 11 -6.10 6.35 10.20
CA GLY A 11 -6.26 7.81 10.21
C GLY A 11 -7.22 8.38 11.25
N LEU A 12 -7.47 7.72 12.40
CA LEU A 12 -8.54 8.12 13.32
C LEU A 12 -8.04 8.88 14.55
N LEU A 13 -7.01 8.38 15.24
CA LEU A 13 -6.64 8.89 16.56
C LEU A 13 -5.31 9.63 16.55
N SER A 14 -5.21 10.65 17.40
CA SER A 14 -3.92 11.25 17.79
C SER A 14 -3.16 10.31 18.73
N LYS A 15 -1.86 10.57 18.93
CA LYS A 15 -1.01 9.74 19.80
C LYS A 15 -1.55 9.60 21.23
N SER A 16 -2.05 10.69 21.84
CA SER A 16 -2.60 10.66 23.20
C SER A 16 -3.89 9.83 23.29
N LEU A 17 -4.78 9.99 22.32
CA LEU A 17 -6.05 9.26 22.27
C LEU A 17 -5.83 7.78 21.96
N TYR A 18 -4.82 7.47 21.15
CA TYR A 18 -4.37 6.10 20.91
C TYR A 18 -3.97 5.41 22.22
N GLU A 19 -3.09 6.01 23.02
CA GLU A 19 -2.67 5.44 24.30
C GLU A 19 -3.87 5.21 25.24
N TYR A 20 -4.77 6.19 25.34
CA TYR A 20 -5.99 6.05 26.14
C TYR A 20 -6.91 4.93 25.62
N SER A 21 -7.02 4.78 24.30
CA SER A 21 -7.88 3.76 23.68
C SER A 21 -7.41 2.32 23.89
N LYS A 22 -6.14 2.09 24.25
CA LYS A 22 -5.57 0.75 24.51
C LYS A 22 -6.20 0.06 25.72
N ASP A 23 -6.85 0.80 26.60
CA ASP A 23 -7.47 0.26 27.82
C ASP A 23 -8.82 -0.42 27.53
N PHE A 24 -9.52 -0.01 26.47
CA PHE A 24 -10.89 -0.46 26.21
C PHE A 24 -11.18 -0.91 24.77
N ILE A 25 -10.29 -0.63 23.80
CA ILE A 25 -10.46 -1.06 22.39
C ILE A 25 -9.42 -2.12 22.01
N VAL A 26 -9.89 -3.14 21.29
CA VAL A 26 -9.05 -4.11 20.58
C VAL A 26 -9.37 -4.07 19.10
N SER A 27 -8.35 -3.90 18.27
CA SER A 27 -8.44 -3.84 16.82
C SER A 27 -7.94 -5.13 16.18
N LEU A 28 -8.74 -5.73 15.32
CA LEU A 28 -8.47 -6.98 14.62
C LEU A 28 -8.14 -6.64 13.17
N ILE A 29 -6.94 -7.02 12.73
CA ILE A 29 -6.47 -6.81 11.36
C ILE A 29 -6.17 -8.16 10.73
N LEU A 30 -6.71 -8.39 9.53
CA LEU A 30 -6.51 -9.63 8.78
C LEU A 30 -5.46 -9.43 7.69
N GLY A 31 -4.37 -10.19 7.77
CA GLY A 31 -3.32 -10.28 6.76
C GLY A 31 -2.88 -8.94 6.17
N MET A 32 -3.00 -8.83 4.85
CA MET A 32 -2.47 -7.71 4.06
C MET A 32 -3.51 -6.61 3.79
N ASP A 33 -4.51 -6.47 4.67
CA ASP A 33 -5.58 -5.49 4.49
C ASP A 33 -5.04 -4.05 4.33
N VAL A 34 -5.61 -3.35 3.34
CA VAL A 34 -5.29 -1.96 3.01
C VAL A 34 -5.89 -0.99 4.02
N ILE A 35 -7.10 -1.27 4.55
CA ILE A 35 -7.88 -0.30 5.33
C ILE A 35 -7.10 0.16 6.58
N PRO A 36 -6.51 -0.73 7.39
CA PRO A 36 -5.74 -0.33 8.56
C PRO A 36 -4.42 0.37 8.22
N ARG A 37 -4.00 0.33 6.95
CA ARG A 37 -2.79 1.00 6.45
C ARG A 37 -3.10 2.35 5.80
N LEU A 38 -4.38 2.69 5.64
CA LEU A 38 -4.82 3.96 5.07
C LEU A 38 -4.56 5.12 6.03
N SER A 39 -3.80 6.10 5.53
CA SER A 39 -3.62 7.41 6.13
C SER A 39 -3.25 8.39 5.02
N VAL A 40 -3.43 9.69 5.26
CA VAL A 40 -3.13 10.73 4.26
C VAL A 40 -1.68 10.64 3.79
N THR A 41 -0.74 10.52 4.73
CA THR A 41 0.70 10.39 4.43
C THR A 41 1.00 9.15 3.59
N ASN A 42 0.34 8.02 3.88
CA ASN A 42 0.57 6.77 3.17
C ASN A 42 -0.03 6.80 1.76
N MET A 43 -1.17 7.47 1.59
CA MET A 43 -1.81 7.63 0.30
C MET A 43 -0.99 8.55 -0.61
N GLU A 44 -0.41 9.61 -0.06
CA GLU A 44 0.52 10.45 -0.80
C GLU A 44 1.79 9.70 -1.20
N ASP A 45 2.38 8.90 -0.30
CA ASP A 45 3.52 8.05 -0.63
C ASP A 45 3.16 7.03 -1.74
N LEU A 46 2.00 6.39 -1.63
CA LEU A 46 1.50 5.47 -2.65
C LEU A 46 1.33 6.17 -4.00
N LYS A 47 0.71 7.36 -4.04
CA LYS A 47 0.56 8.17 -5.25
C LYS A 47 1.91 8.48 -5.88
N ARG A 48 2.89 8.96 -5.09
CA ARG A 48 4.24 9.26 -5.59
C ARG A 48 4.93 8.02 -6.15
N ARG A 49 4.81 6.88 -5.46
CA ARG A 49 5.37 5.60 -5.91
C ARG A 49 4.75 5.14 -7.23
N ILE A 50 3.43 5.22 -7.37
CA ILE A 50 2.73 4.85 -8.61
C ILE A 50 3.15 5.77 -9.76
N LEU A 51 3.17 7.09 -9.53
CA LEU A 51 3.60 8.05 -10.55
C LEU A 51 5.04 7.81 -11.01
N ARG A 52 5.95 7.52 -10.07
CA ARG A 52 7.34 7.15 -10.38
C ARG A 52 7.43 5.88 -11.24
N VAL A 53 6.67 4.84 -10.90
CA VAL A 53 6.63 3.59 -11.67
C VAL A 53 6.09 3.84 -13.08
N ILE A 54 5.06 4.69 -13.23
CA ILE A 54 4.49 5.05 -14.53
C ILE A 54 5.50 5.87 -15.36
N ALA A 55 6.16 6.85 -14.76
CA ALA A 55 7.15 7.70 -15.44
C ALA A 55 8.36 6.89 -15.94
N ASN A 56 8.79 5.90 -15.15
CA ASN A 56 9.92 5.03 -15.50
C ASN A 56 9.49 3.80 -16.32
N CYS A 57 8.21 3.67 -16.68
CA CYS A 57 7.74 2.51 -17.43
C CYS A 57 8.11 2.62 -18.91
N ASN A 58 9.08 1.82 -19.36
CA ASN A 58 9.48 1.72 -20.76
C ASN A 58 8.70 0.65 -21.56
N LYS A 59 7.60 0.10 -21.02
CA LYS A 59 6.81 -0.93 -21.70
C LYS A 59 5.70 -0.26 -22.53
N PRO A 60 5.49 -0.65 -23.80
CA PRO A 60 4.41 -0.09 -24.60
C PRO A 60 3.05 -0.49 -24.02
N LYS A 61 2.07 0.43 -24.11
CA LYS A 61 0.74 0.29 -23.47
C LYS A 61 0.03 -1.04 -23.78
N TYR A 62 0.13 -1.53 -25.02
CA TYR A 62 -0.52 -2.76 -25.44
C TYR A 62 0.02 -4.00 -24.70
N LYS A 63 1.31 -4.03 -24.36
CA LYS A 63 1.91 -5.17 -23.64
C LYS A 63 1.39 -5.25 -22.21
N ILE A 64 1.21 -4.10 -21.56
CA ILE A 64 0.65 -4.00 -20.20
C ILE A 64 -0.83 -4.39 -20.21
N LEU A 65 -1.62 -3.84 -21.14
CA LEU A 65 -3.04 -4.13 -21.25
C LEU A 65 -3.33 -5.58 -21.63
N LEU A 66 -2.60 -6.13 -22.60
CA LEU A 66 -2.76 -7.52 -23.02
C LEU A 66 -2.41 -8.48 -21.88
N HIS A 67 -1.32 -8.19 -21.15
CA HIS A 67 -0.93 -8.97 -19.97
C HIS A 67 -2.01 -8.85 -18.88
N GLY A 68 -2.50 -7.65 -18.55
CA GLY A 68 -3.57 -7.49 -17.57
C GLY A 68 -4.86 -8.23 -17.95
N CYS A 69 -5.26 -8.17 -19.22
CA CYS A 69 -6.42 -8.89 -19.75
C CYS A 69 -6.24 -10.41 -19.65
N TRP A 70 -5.05 -10.91 -20.01
CA TRP A 70 -4.71 -12.32 -19.87
C TRP A 70 -4.76 -12.80 -18.42
N TYR A 71 -4.20 -12.03 -17.48
CA TYR A 71 -4.25 -12.36 -16.05
C TYR A 71 -5.68 -12.36 -15.51
N GLY A 72 -6.50 -11.37 -15.90
CA GLY A 72 -7.90 -11.29 -15.47
C GLY A 72 -8.78 -12.41 -16.03
N LEU A 73 -8.51 -12.89 -17.24
CA LEU A 73 -9.30 -13.93 -17.90
C LEU A 73 -8.84 -15.35 -17.58
N PHE A 74 -7.52 -15.58 -17.50
CA PHE A 74 -6.96 -16.93 -17.43
C PHE A 74 -6.32 -17.28 -16.08
N GLY A 75 -6.15 -16.31 -15.18
CA GLY A 75 -5.48 -16.52 -13.89
C GLY A 75 -4.00 -16.90 -14.08
N GLY A 76 -3.09 -16.05 -13.62
CA GLY A 76 -1.65 -16.30 -13.71
C GLY A 76 -0.96 -15.99 -12.39
N SER A 77 0.08 -16.77 -12.06
CA SER A 77 1.00 -16.37 -10.99
C SER A 77 1.85 -15.18 -11.48
N PRO A 78 1.93 -14.09 -10.72
CA PRO A 78 2.71 -12.90 -11.07
C PRO A 78 4.24 -13.08 -10.93
N ASP A 79 4.73 -14.29 -10.66
CA ASP A 79 6.14 -14.58 -10.34
C ASP A 79 7.13 -14.42 -11.50
N ASN A 80 6.69 -13.99 -12.70
CA ASN A 80 7.55 -13.88 -13.89
C ASN A 80 7.72 -12.47 -14.44
N SER A 81 7.26 -11.42 -13.74
CA SER A 81 7.71 -10.07 -14.07
C SER A 81 8.66 -9.60 -12.97
N PRO A 82 9.98 -9.63 -13.20
CA PRO A 82 10.86 -8.86 -12.35
C PRO A 82 10.33 -7.42 -12.40
N THR A 83 10.01 -6.89 -11.22
CA THR A 83 9.97 -5.45 -11.04
C THR A 83 11.41 -5.02 -11.27
N GLU A 84 11.82 -4.90 -12.53
CA GLU A 84 13.17 -4.48 -12.92
C GLU A 84 13.31 -3.00 -12.59
N LEU A 85 13.48 -2.76 -11.30
CA LEU A 85 14.43 -1.79 -10.80
C LEU A 85 15.75 -2.50 -10.49
N ASP A 86 15.99 -3.68 -11.09
CA ASP A 86 17.26 -4.40 -10.97
C ASP A 86 18.32 -3.65 -11.79
N GLU A 87 19.34 -3.21 -11.06
CA GLU A 87 20.43 -2.33 -11.45
C GLU A 87 21.43 -3.03 -12.40
N GLY A 88 20.95 -3.66 -13.47
CA GLY A 88 21.77 -4.54 -14.31
C GLY A 88 22.18 -4.00 -15.69
N ASN A 89 21.53 -2.96 -16.22
CA ASN A 89 21.79 -2.53 -17.60
C ASN A 89 21.87 -1.00 -17.76
N GLN A 90 22.78 -0.40 -17.00
CA GLN A 90 23.15 1.01 -17.14
C GLN A 90 24.09 1.20 -18.35
N GLY A 91 23.53 1.61 -19.50
CA GLY A 91 24.40 1.96 -20.64
C GLY A 91 23.77 2.72 -21.80
N ALA A 92 22.45 2.59 -22.07
CA ALA A 92 21.93 3.05 -23.38
C ALA A 92 20.60 3.83 -23.40
N LEU A 93 19.90 4.08 -22.28
CA LEU A 93 18.55 4.66 -22.31
C LEU A 93 18.32 5.78 -21.29
N THR A 94 19.25 6.73 -21.21
CA THR A 94 19.20 7.95 -20.38
C THR A 94 18.29 9.05 -20.95
N GLN A 95 17.16 8.70 -21.59
CA GLN A 95 16.14 9.70 -21.91
C GLN A 95 14.76 9.23 -21.44
N PRO A 96 14.19 9.86 -20.39
CA PRO A 96 12.78 9.70 -20.11
C PRO A 96 12.00 10.29 -21.29
N LEU A 97 11.26 9.44 -22.02
CA LEU A 97 10.44 9.84 -23.18
C LEU A 97 9.27 10.76 -22.78
N LEU A 98 9.01 10.88 -21.48
CA LEU A 98 8.11 11.85 -20.88
C LEU A 98 8.95 12.69 -19.93
N GLY A 99 9.38 13.86 -20.40
CA GLY A 99 10.18 14.79 -19.61
C GLY A 99 9.54 15.01 -18.25
N GLU A 100 10.32 14.78 -17.19
CA GLU A 100 9.90 14.89 -15.79
C GLU A 100 9.22 16.23 -15.45
N GLN A 101 9.43 17.25 -16.29
CA GLN A 101 8.91 18.60 -16.11
C GLN A 101 7.42 18.77 -16.51
N SER A 102 6.83 17.87 -17.31
CA SER A 102 5.47 18.10 -17.85
C SER A 102 4.34 17.64 -16.90
N LEU A 103 4.54 16.56 -16.15
CA LEU A 103 3.51 16.05 -15.23
C LEU A 103 3.47 16.75 -13.86
N LEU A 104 4.55 17.44 -13.48
CA LEU A 104 4.55 18.30 -12.29
C LEU A 104 3.97 19.70 -12.56
N THR A 105 3.90 20.13 -13.82
CA THR A 105 3.53 21.52 -14.18
C THR A 105 2.07 21.66 -14.62
N ARG A 106 1.36 20.57 -14.96
CA ARG A 106 -0.06 20.63 -15.38
C ARG A 106 -1.03 20.43 -14.21
N CYS A 107 -0.85 21.19 -13.13
CA CYS A 107 -1.93 21.47 -12.19
C CYS A 107 -2.83 22.54 -12.84
N SER A 108 -4.00 22.16 -13.32
CA SER A 108 -5.03 23.11 -13.76
C SER A 108 -5.38 24.09 -12.62
N PRO A 109 -5.63 25.38 -12.91
CA PRO A 109 -5.76 26.45 -11.91
C PRO A 109 -7.10 26.44 -11.13
N GLY A 110 -7.77 25.28 -11.04
CA GLY A 110 -9.13 25.17 -10.50
C GLY A 110 -9.26 24.52 -9.12
N TYR A 111 -8.20 23.93 -8.57
CA TYR A 111 -8.21 23.44 -7.19
C TYR A 111 -6.90 23.87 -6.51
N SER A 112 -7.01 24.85 -5.63
CA SER A 112 -5.88 25.27 -4.80
C SER A 112 -5.64 24.18 -3.76
N SER A 113 -4.77 23.23 -4.07
CA SER A 113 -4.14 22.39 -3.06
C SER A 113 -2.69 22.85 -2.96
N SER A 114 -2.49 23.83 -2.07
CA SER A 114 -1.22 24.34 -1.55
C SER A 114 0.00 23.52 -1.99
N ASP A 115 0.57 23.93 -3.13
CA ASP A 115 1.97 23.70 -3.47
C ASP A 115 2.80 24.38 -2.40
N SER A 116 3.58 23.59 -1.68
CA SER A 116 4.63 24.09 -0.81
C SER A 116 5.87 23.25 -1.07
N PRO A 117 7.05 23.88 -1.01
CA PRO A 117 8.26 23.36 -1.63
C PRO A 117 8.69 22.05 -0.99
N LEU A 118 9.38 21.25 -1.81
CA LEU A 118 10.24 20.13 -1.41
C LEU A 118 10.86 20.41 -0.02
N ASP A 119 10.68 19.48 0.92
CA ASP A 119 11.19 19.49 2.32
C ASP A 119 10.37 20.17 3.43
N SER A 120 9.06 20.40 3.27
CA SER A 120 8.24 20.73 4.46
C SER A 120 8.00 19.48 5.34
N PRO A 121 8.22 19.55 6.68
CA PRO A 121 7.94 18.45 7.60
C PRO A 121 6.48 18.05 7.49
N THR A 122 6.22 16.73 7.48
CA THR A 122 4.93 16.05 7.31
C THR A 122 3.71 16.97 7.51
N LYS A 123 3.07 17.41 6.41
CA LYS A 123 1.92 18.35 6.40
C LYS A 123 0.75 17.91 7.29
N TYR A 124 0.72 16.63 7.67
CA TYR A 124 -0.31 16.03 8.52
C TYR A 124 0.33 15.37 9.75
N PRO A 125 -0.27 15.53 10.95
CA PRO A 125 0.19 14.83 12.13
C PRO A 125 0.06 13.30 11.95
N PRO A 126 0.95 12.50 12.54
CA PRO A 126 0.83 11.05 12.51
C PRO A 126 -0.44 10.61 13.24
N LEU A 127 -1.28 9.85 12.55
CA LEU A 127 -2.51 9.28 13.08
C LEU A 127 -2.37 7.78 13.28
N TYR A 128 -3.11 7.27 14.26
CA TYR A 128 -2.99 5.92 14.79
C TYR A 128 -4.35 5.20 14.78
N PRO A 129 -4.35 3.87 14.58
CA PRO A 129 -5.56 3.07 14.71
C PRO A 129 -5.99 3.01 16.18
N PRO A 130 -7.26 2.75 16.47
CA PRO A 130 -7.73 2.63 17.85
C PRO A 130 -7.21 1.36 18.53
N GLY A 131 -6.96 1.44 19.84
CA GLY A 131 -6.79 0.28 20.71
C GLY A 131 -5.51 -0.54 20.52
N ARG A 132 -5.49 -1.72 21.15
CA ARG A 132 -4.43 -2.73 20.97
C ARG A 132 -4.70 -3.54 19.71
N ILE A 133 -3.65 -3.91 18.98
CA ILE A 133 -3.80 -4.52 17.66
C ILE A 133 -3.50 -6.02 17.73
N ILE A 134 -4.44 -6.83 17.26
CA ILE A 134 -4.25 -8.25 16.98
C ILE A 134 -4.18 -8.41 15.46
N HIS A 135 -3.04 -8.88 14.97
CA HIS A 135 -2.84 -9.24 13.58
C HIS A 135 -3.09 -10.74 13.39
N LEU A 136 -4.02 -11.05 12.48
CA LEU A 136 -4.37 -12.40 12.07
C LEU A 136 -3.65 -12.70 10.75
N GLU A 137 -2.62 -13.52 10.81
CA GLU A 137 -1.88 -13.97 9.64
C GLU A 137 -2.42 -15.31 9.19
N GLU A 138 -2.79 -15.44 7.91
CA GLU A 138 -3.14 -16.74 7.34
C GLU A 138 -1.88 -17.59 7.22
N GLU A 139 -1.87 -18.73 7.90
CA GLU A 139 -0.81 -19.72 7.81
C GLU A 139 -0.95 -20.38 6.43
N SER A 140 -0.12 -19.92 5.49
CA SER A 140 -0.09 -20.46 4.14
C SER A 140 0.28 -21.94 4.23
N GLY A 141 -0.72 -22.83 4.12
CA GLY A 141 -0.49 -24.26 4.03
C GLY A 141 0.41 -24.51 2.83
N SER A 142 1.60 -25.07 3.05
CA SER A 142 2.53 -25.40 1.97
C SER A 142 1.82 -26.34 0.99
N GLY A 143 1.43 -25.80 -0.17
CA GLY A 143 0.89 -26.51 -1.33
C GLY A 143 -0.23 -27.50 -1.05
N ARG A 144 -1.49 -27.11 -1.25
CA ARG A 144 -2.57 -28.08 -1.49
C ARG A 144 -3.65 -27.50 -2.39
N PHE A 145 -3.61 -27.95 -3.64
CA PHE A 145 -4.69 -27.88 -4.60
C PHE A 145 -5.76 -28.89 -4.13
N GLY A 146 -6.82 -28.42 -3.47
CA GLY A 146 -7.87 -29.31 -2.94
C GLY A 146 -9.01 -28.56 -2.27
N CYS A 147 -10.22 -28.78 -2.77
CA CYS A 147 -11.46 -28.20 -2.26
C CYS A 147 -11.64 -28.51 -0.77
N CYS A 148 -11.76 -27.47 0.07
CA CYS A 148 -12.14 -27.54 1.49
C CYS A 148 -11.06 -27.91 2.54
N SER A 149 -9.90 -27.24 2.57
CA SER A 149 -9.14 -27.11 3.82
C SER A 149 -9.55 -25.83 4.56
N ALA A 150 -9.91 -25.93 5.85
CA ALA A 150 -10.18 -24.75 6.68
C ALA A 150 -8.93 -23.86 6.76
N ALA A 151 -9.06 -22.57 6.42
CA ALA A 151 -7.97 -21.60 6.53
C ALA A 151 -7.51 -21.53 7.99
N ARG A 152 -6.21 -21.73 8.22
CA ARG A 152 -5.61 -21.69 9.55
C ARG A 152 -5.04 -20.29 9.75
N TYR A 153 -5.45 -19.62 10.83
CA TYR A 153 -4.99 -18.29 11.15
C TYR A 153 -4.13 -18.30 12.41
N ARG A 154 -3.04 -17.56 12.39
CA ARG A 154 -2.19 -17.28 13.53
C ARG A 154 -2.46 -15.86 14.02
N ALA A 155 -2.93 -15.75 15.27
CA ALA A 155 -3.09 -14.46 15.92
C ALA A 155 -1.79 -14.05 16.64
N ARG A 156 -1.35 -12.81 16.44
CA ARG A 156 -0.27 -12.18 17.21
C ARG A 156 -0.62 -10.76 17.60
N TRP A 157 -0.11 -10.30 18.74
CA TRP A 157 -0.13 -8.88 19.04
C TRP A 157 0.84 -8.15 18.11
N ALA A 158 0.40 -7.04 17.53
CA ALA A 158 1.17 -6.25 16.58
C ALA A 158 1.30 -4.80 17.03
N HIS A 159 2.38 -4.16 16.59
CA HIS A 159 2.64 -2.75 16.88
C HIS A 159 2.02 -1.85 15.79
N GLU A 160 1.62 -0.63 16.14
CA GLU A 160 0.99 0.29 15.19
C GLU A 160 1.92 0.70 14.05
N ALA A 161 3.23 0.72 14.32
CA ALA A 161 4.26 0.98 13.32
C ALA A 161 4.27 -0.01 12.14
N GLU A 162 3.83 -1.26 12.35
CA GLU A 162 3.78 -2.29 11.29
C GLU A 162 2.73 -1.98 10.21
N PHE A 163 1.73 -1.17 10.55
CA PHE A 163 0.65 -0.74 9.65
C PHE A 163 0.92 0.66 9.06
N GLY A 164 2.13 1.17 9.23
CA GLY A 164 2.57 2.48 8.75
C GLY A 164 2.75 2.60 7.24
N LYS A 165 2.67 1.50 6.47
CA LYS A 165 2.88 1.50 5.01
C LYS A 165 1.84 0.65 4.28
N ILE A 166 1.39 1.13 3.12
CA ILE A 166 0.56 0.35 2.20
C ILE A 166 1.45 -0.65 1.46
N LEU A 167 1.09 -1.92 1.61
CA LEU A 167 1.78 -3.04 0.97
C LEU A 167 1.07 -3.35 -0.34
N ILE A 168 1.86 -3.48 -1.41
CA ILE A 168 1.36 -3.89 -2.73
C ILE A 168 1.99 -5.24 -2.98
N GLY A 169 1.16 -6.28 -2.93
CA GLY A 169 1.58 -7.65 -3.15
C GLY A 169 0.99 -8.21 -4.45
N PRO A 170 1.67 -9.19 -5.06
CA PRO A 170 1.12 -9.97 -6.16
C PRO A 170 -0.18 -10.71 -5.81
N LYS A 171 -0.32 -11.08 -4.53
CA LYS A 171 -1.53 -11.66 -3.96
C LYS A 171 -2.20 -10.56 -3.13
N MET A 172 -3.40 -10.18 -3.54
CA MET A 172 -4.30 -9.27 -2.82
C MET A 172 -5.45 -10.07 -2.25
#